data_AF-A0A0M2U403-F1
#
_entry.id   AF-A0A0M2U403-F1
#
_cell.length_a   1.000
_cell.length_b   1.000
_cell.length_c   1.000
_cell.angle_alpha   90.00
_cell.angle_beta   90.00
_cell.angle_gamma   90.00
#
_symmetry.space_group_name_H-M   'P 1'
#
loop_
_entity.id
_entity.type
_entity.pdbx_description
1 polymer ?
#
loop_
_entity_poly.entity_id
_entity_poly.type
_entity_poly.pdbx_seq_one_letter_code
_entity_poly.pdbx_strand_id
1 'polypeptide(L)' 'MHQGTGLGLALAKNLVEMHRGLIWVESQWGVGSDFYFAIPLEKTGLEANDQTRQKGPGGGQRAPGTE' A
#
# COMPACT_ATOMS: atom_id res chain seq x y z
N MET A 1 -17.40 -37.90 7.48
CA MET A 1 -17.44 -36.42 7.52
C MET A 1 -16.06 -35.95 7.93
N HIS A 2 -15.34 -35.23 7.07
CA HIS A 2 -14.04 -34.66 7.43
C HIS A 2 -14.29 -33.32 8.09
N GLN A 3 -14.42 -33.31 9.41
CA GLN A 3 -14.40 -32.08 10.18
C GLN A 3 -12.97 -31.56 10.14
N GLY A 4 -12.76 -30.39 9.55
CA GLY A 4 -11.46 -29.73 9.64
C GLY A 4 -11.07 -29.54 11.11
N THR A 5 -9.79 -29.51 11.41
CA THR A 5 -9.25 -29.41 12.78
C THR A 5 -9.62 -28.13 13.53
N GLY A 6 -10.38 -27.22 12.90
CA GLY A 6 -10.72 -25.91 13.46
C GLY A 6 -9.55 -24.91 13.47
N LEU A 7 -8.38 -25.28 12.95
CA LEU A 7 -7.16 -24.48 13.04
C LEU A 7 -7.14 -23.27 12.09
N GLY A 8 -7.96 -23.26 11.04
CA GLY A 8 -7.88 -22.25 9.96
C GLY A 8 -7.99 -20.81 10.46
N LEU A 9 -8.98 -20.51 11.32
CA LEU A 9 -9.18 -19.15 11.83
C LEU A 9 -8.10 -18.75 12.85
N ALA A 10 -7.61 -19.69 13.65
CA ALA A 10 -6.51 -19.44 14.57
C ALA A 10 -5.21 -19.10 13.81
N LEU A 11 -4.94 -19.80 12.71
CA LEU A 11 -3.81 -19.50 11.83
C LEU A 11 -3.95 -18.14 11.16
N ALA A 12 -5.14 -17.82 10.63
CA ALA A 12 -5.41 -16.52 10.03
C ALA A 12 -5.21 -15.38 11.04
N LYS A 13 -5.71 -15.54 12.28
CA LYS A 13 -5.52 -14.57 13.35
C LYS A 13 -4.04 -14.34 13.66
N ASN A 14 -3.28 -15.42 13.86
CA ASN A 14 -1.85 -15.33 14.12
C ASN A 14 -1.09 -14.63 12.97
N LEU A 15 -1.44 -14.93 11.71
CA LEU A 15 -0.81 -14.32 10.55
C LEU A 15 -1.10 -12.81 10.49
N VAL A 16 -2.35 -12.41 10.68
CA VAL A 16 -2.74 -10.99 10.66
C VAL A 16 -2.08 -10.23 11.82
N GLU A 17 -2.06 -10.79 13.03
CA GLU A 17 -1.42 -10.17 14.20
C GLU A 17 0.10 -10.03 14.02
N MET A 18 0.76 -11.03 13.41
CA MET A 18 2.19 -10.96 13.08
C MET A 18 2.52 -9.80 12.13
N HIS A 19 1.60 -9.47 11.22
CA HIS A 19 1.73 -8.32 10.33
C HIS A 19 1.22 -7.01 10.95
N ARG A 20 0.99 -6.97 12.27
CA ARG A 20 0.43 -5.81 13.00
C ARG A 20 -0.94 -5.38 12.45
N GLY A 21 -1.68 -6.33 11.90
CA GLY A 21 -3.02 -6.14 11.38
C GLY A 21 -4.12 -6.36 12.40
N LEU A 22 -5.35 -6.21 11.94
CA LEU A 22 -6.58 -6.43 12.69
C LEU A 22 -7.45 -7.45 11.95
N ILE A 23 -8.11 -8.34 12.68
CA ILE A 23 -9.08 -9.31 12.15
C ILE A 23 -10.34 -9.29 13.04
N TRP A 24 -11.52 -9.30 12.43
CA TRP A 24 -12.80 -9.29 13.15
C TRP A 24 -13.90 -9.98 12.34
N VAL A 25 -15.06 -10.16 12.96
CA VAL A 25 -16.23 -10.80 12.34
C VAL A 25 -17.48 -10.00 12.66
N GLU A 26 -18.34 -9.84 11.66
CA GLU A 26 -19.71 -9.38 11.85
C GLU A 26 -20.64 -10.55 11.54
N SER A 27 -21.54 -10.89 12.46
CA SER A 27 -22.39 -12.07 12.32
C SER A 27 -23.82 -11.75 12.70
N GLN A 28 -24.74 -12.26 11.88
CA GLN A 28 -26.17 -12.18 12.12
C GLN A 28 -26.79 -13.57 12.01
N TRP A 29 -27.49 -13.96 13.07
CA TRP A 29 -28.16 -15.26 13.15
C TRP A 29 -29.15 -15.45 11.98
N GLY A 30 -29.09 -16.61 11.33
CA GLY A 30 -29.94 -16.95 10.20
C GLY A 30 -29.59 -16.26 8.88
N VAL A 31 -28.60 -15.36 8.87
CA VAL A 31 -28.12 -14.67 7.66
C VAL A 31 -26.71 -15.15 7.29
N GLY A 32 -25.79 -15.15 8.26
CA GLY A 32 -24.42 -15.60 8.06
C GLY A 32 -23.40 -14.78 8.86
N SER A 33 -22.14 -14.88 8.44
CA SER A 33 -21.03 -14.16 9.03
C SER A 33 -20.08 -13.64 7.96
N ASP A 34 -19.69 -12.38 8.10
CA ASP A 34 -18.68 -11.74 7.27
C ASP A 34 -17.39 -11.59 8.08
N PHE A 35 -16.27 -12.06 7.51
CA PHE A 35 -14.96 -12.02 8.13
C PHE A 35 -14.10 -10.98 7.45
N TYR A 36 -13.51 -10.10 8.24
CA TYR A 36 -12.72 -8.97 7.76
C TYR A 36 -11.33 -9.00 8.36
N PHE A 37 -10.36 -8.50 7.60
CA PHE A 37 -9.02 -8.23 8.10
C PHE A 37 -8.42 -7.01 7.42
N ALA A 38 -7.48 -6.36 8.11
CA ALA A 38 -6.71 -5.23 7.61
C ALA A 38 -5.25 -5.41 8.00
N ILE A 39 -4.33 -5.12 7.07
CA ILE A 39 -2.89 -5.16 7.30
C ILE A 39 -2.31 -3.79 6.92
N PRO A 40 -1.49 -3.16 7.78
CA PRO A 40 -0.79 -1.92 7.43
C PRO A 40 0.13 -2.15 6.23
N LEU A 41 0.02 -1.28 5.22
CA LEU A 41 0.98 -1.27 4.12
C LEU A 41 2.24 -0.53 4.56
N GLU A 42 3.40 -1.16 4.41
CA GLU A 42 4.66 -0.43 4.51
C GLU A 42 4.78 0.52 3.33
N LYS A 43 5.13 1.79 3.61
CA LYS A 43 5.53 2.74 2.59
C LYS A 43 6.88 2.28 2.04
N THR A 44 6.88 1.46 1.01
CA THR A 44 8.08 1.30 0.18
C THR A 44 8.34 2.65 -0.48
N GLY A 45 9.55 3.18 -0.28
CA GLY A 45 9.96 4.52 -0.70
C GLY A 45 10.05 4.69 -2.21
N LEU A 46 8.91 4.61 -2.90
CA LEU A 46 8.73 5.22 -4.21
C LEU A 46 8.59 6.73 -3.97
N GLU A 47 9.68 7.35 -3.54
CA GLU A 47 9.87 8.76 -3.87
C GLU A 47 9.99 8.80 -5.38
N ALA A 48 8.98 9.37 -6.03
CA ALA A 48 9.04 9.67 -7.44
C ALA A 48 10.26 10.59 -7.64
N ASN A 49 11.35 10.04 -8.21
CA ASN A 49 12.49 10.81 -8.67
C ASN A 49 12.03 11.73 -9.81
N ASP A 50 11.45 12.87 -9.46
CA ASP A 50 11.13 13.96 -10.38
C ASP A 50 12.42 14.75 -10.71
N GLN A 51 13.37 14.08 -11.37
CA GLN A 51 14.67 14.65 -11.76
C GLN A 51 14.70 15.18 -13.20
N THR A 52 13.56 15.45 -13.85
CA THR A 52 13.54 15.83 -15.29
C THR A 52 13.33 17.32 -15.60
N ARG A 53 13.68 18.24 -14.70
CA ARG A 53 13.77 19.68 -15.05
C ARG A 53 15.10 20.31 -14.66
N GLN A 54 16.22 19.74 -15.11
CA GLN A 54 17.45 20.53 -15.24
C GLN A 54 17.26 21.60 -16.33
N LYS A 55 17.22 22.86 -15.90
CA LYS A 55 17.39 24.04 -16.76
C LYS A 55 18.71 23.91 -17.51
N GLY A 56 18.67 23.85 -18.85
CA GLY A 56 19.87 23.96 -19.67
C GLY A 56 20.47 25.37 -19.57
N PRO A 57 21.78 25.53 -19.37
CA PRO A 57 22.44 26.81 -19.51
C PRO A 57 22.70 27.06 -21.00
N GLY A 58 22.07 28.08 -21.57
CA GLY A 58 22.23 28.44 -22.97
C GLY A 58 22.27 29.95 -23.13
N GLY A 59 23.35 30.56 -22.64
CA GLY A 59 23.65 31.96 -22.88
C GLY A 59 23.84 32.23 -24.37
N GLY A 60 23.19 33.29 -24.85
CA GLY A 60 23.42 33.88 -26.16
C GLY A 60 23.26 35.38 -26.04
N GLN A 61 24.29 36.07 -25.55
CA GLN A 61 24.41 37.52 -25.69
C GLN A 61 24.51 37.81 -27.20
N ARG A 62 23.47 38.38 -27.79
CA ARG A 62 23.60 39.02 -29.10
C ARG A 62 24.14 40.43 -28.86
N ALA A 63 25.31 40.68 -29.46
CA ALA A 63 26.00 41.95 -29.47
C ALA A 63 25.13 43.08 -30.08
N PRO A 64 25.36 44.35 -29.72
CA PRO A 64 24.68 45.49 -30.34
C PRO A 64 25.17 45.65 -31.78
N GLY A 65 24.26 45.62 -32.74
CA GLY A 65 24.50 45.97 -34.14
C GLY A 65 23.81 47.28 -34.48
N THR A 66 24.61 48.28 -34.87
CA THR A 66 24.33 49.34 -35.86
C THR A 66 23.22 48.96 -36.86
N GLU A 67 22.24 49.79 -37.20
CA GLU A 67 22.24 51.24 -37.51
C GLU A 67 21.01 51.97 -36.94
#